data_AF-A0A2S7TZZ8-F1
#
_entry.id   AF-A0A2S7TZZ8-F1
#
_cell.length_a   1.000
_cell.length_b   1.000
_cell.length_c   1.000
_cell.angle_alpha   90.00
_cell.angle_beta   90.00
_cell.angle_gamma   90.00
#
_symmetry.space_group_name_H-M   'P 1'
#
loop_
_entity.id
_entity.type
_entity.pdbx_description
1 polymer ?
#
loop_
_entity_poly.entity_id
_entity_poly.type
_entity_poly.pdbx_seq_one_letter_code
_entity_poly.pdbx_strand_id
1 'polypeptide(L)'
;MPHRDLFTIIFGLHVVWTGLWRSIQAAAYKPNSLWFCLIIGLVAIVAGFLYRKRLDRAASITAFCAAAIVFGFYFREFITQPEKDATFRVGLVILSSIAQLVVIFLPQKRVSA
;
A
#
# COMPACT_ATOMS: atom_id res chain seq x y z
N MET A 1 -11.39 14.21 -9.26
CA MET A 1 -11.71 12.80 -9.49
C MET A 1 -11.88 12.17 -8.11
N PRO A 2 -13.10 11.96 -7.63
CA PRO A 2 -13.38 12.09 -6.18
C PRO A 2 -12.94 10.91 -5.30
N HIS A 3 -12.43 9.81 -5.85
CA HIS A 3 -12.19 8.60 -5.06
C HIS A 3 -10.78 7.99 -5.17
N ARG A 4 -10.00 8.28 -6.22
CA ARG A 4 -8.64 7.70 -6.38
C ARG A 4 -7.68 8.18 -5.29
N ASP A 5 -7.80 9.45 -4.93
CA ASP A 5 -7.08 10.04 -3.81
C ASP A 5 -7.43 9.33 -2.50
N LEU A 6 -8.72 9.15 -2.23
CA LEU A 6 -9.18 8.50 -1.01
C LEU A 6 -8.71 7.05 -0.90
N PHE A 7 -8.88 6.24 -1.96
CA PHE A 7 -8.43 4.85 -1.97
C PHE A 7 -6.91 4.73 -1.79
N THR A 8 -6.15 5.62 -2.42
CA THR A 8 -4.68 5.64 -2.29
C THR A 8 -4.23 6.03 -0.88
N ILE A 9 -4.93 6.98 -0.23
CA ILE A 9 -4.68 7.34 1.18
C ILE A 9 -5.04 6.17 2.11
N ILE A 10 -6.18 5.52 1.89
CA ILE A 10 -6.61 4.35 2.68
C ILE A 10 -5.58 3.22 2.54
N PHE A 11 -5.08 2.97 1.33
CA PHE A 11 -4.01 2.00 1.10
C PHE A 11 -2.75 2.35 1.90
N GLY A 12 -2.30 3.61 1.86
CA GLY A 12 -1.15 4.06 2.65
C GLY A 12 -1.35 3.86 4.15
N LEU A 13 -2.52 4.23 4.69
CA LEU A 13 -2.88 4.01 6.09
C LEU A 13 -2.91 2.51 6.44
N HIS A 14 -3.43 1.66 5.56
CA HIS A 14 -3.46 0.23 5.76
C HIS A 14 -2.03 -0.36 5.84
N VAL A 15 -1.12 0.09 4.98
CA VAL A 15 0.30 -0.31 5.03
C VAL A 15 0.92 0.10 6.37
N VAL A 16 0.73 1.35 6.81
CA VAL A 16 1.23 1.82 8.13
C VAL A 16 0.68 0.95 9.27
N TRP A 17 -0.64 0.70 9.26
CA TRP A 17 -1.31 -0.16 10.24
C TRP A 17 -0.72 -1.57 10.28
N THR A 18 -0.38 -2.15 9.12
CA THR A 18 0.19 -3.50 9.08
C THR A 18 1.61 -3.58 9.66
N GLY A 19 2.41 -2.53 9.49
CA GLY A 19 3.70 -2.39 10.17
C GLY A 19 3.55 -2.27 11.69
N LEU A 20 2.60 -1.44 12.15
CA LEU A 20 2.26 -1.29 13.57
C LEU A 20 1.79 -2.61 14.20
N TRP A 21 0.86 -3.31 13.54
CA TRP A 21 0.37 -4.61 14.00
C TRP A 21 1.53 -5.59 14.18
N ARG A 22 2.45 -5.66 13.21
CA ARG A 22 3.61 -6.56 13.31
C ARG A 22 4.54 -6.17 14.46
N SER A 23 4.78 -4.88 14.66
CA SER A 23 5.59 -4.40 15.79
C SER A 23 4.98 -4.75 17.15
N ILE A 24 3.66 -4.72 17.27
CA ILE A 24 2.94 -5.05 18.51
C ILE A 24 2.97 -6.57 18.76
N GLN A 25 2.65 -7.37 17.74
CA GLN A 25 2.61 -8.84 17.86
C GLN A 25 3.98 -9.46 18.13
N ALA A 26 5.05 -8.89 17.58
CA ALA A 26 6.35 -9.52 17.67
C ALA A 26 6.96 -9.46 19.08
N ALA A 27 6.60 -8.49 19.93
CA ALA A 27 7.26 -8.10 21.20
C ALA A 27 8.79 -7.86 21.10
N ALA A 28 9.44 -8.39 20.08
CA ALA A 28 10.73 -8.05 19.53
C ALA A 28 10.51 -6.96 18.48
N TYR A 29 10.91 -5.75 18.83
CA TYR A 29 11.09 -4.65 17.88
C TYR A 29 11.96 -5.17 16.72
N LYS A 30 11.36 -5.45 15.56
CA LYS A 30 12.07 -5.46 14.28
C LYS A 30 11.89 -4.06 13.68
N PRO A 31 12.69 -3.06 14.11
CA PRO A 31 12.50 -1.67 13.70
C PRO A 31 12.36 -1.53 12.19
N ASN A 32 13.10 -2.33 11.42
CA ASN A 32 13.15 -2.25 9.97
C ASN A 32 11.78 -2.47 9.28
N SER A 33 10.91 -3.36 9.78
CA SER A 33 9.62 -3.60 9.12
C SER A 33 8.61 -2.48 9.39
N LEU A 34 8.63 -1.90 10.60
CA LEU A 34 7.81 -0.74 10.93
C LEU A 34 8.25 0.49 10.15
N TRP A 35 9.55 0.79 10.12
CA TRP A 35 10.08 1.92 9.34
C TRP A 35 9.80 1.77 7.84
N PHE A 36 9.93 0.55 7.30
CA PHE A 36 9.56 0.26 5.92
C PHE A 36 8.09 0.58 5.63
N CYS A 37 7.17 0.06 6.46
CA CYS A 37 5.74 0.31 6.29
C CYS A 37 5.38 1.79 6.48
N LEU A 38 6.05 2.48 7.41
CA LEU A 38 5.84 3.90 7.67
C LEU A 38 6.26 4.75 6.47
N ILE A 39 7.48 4.53 5.95
CA ILE A 39 8.01 5.29 4.81
C ILE A 39 7.15 5.03 3.57
N ILE A 40 6.87 3.77 3.24
CA ILE A 40 6.12 3.45 2.03
C ILE A 40 4.64 3.86 2.17
N GLY A 41 4.06 3.73 3.37
CA GLY A 41 2.72 4.22 3.67
C GLY A 41 2.60 5.74 3.52
N LEU A 42 3.60 6.50 3.97
CA LEU A 42 3.68 7.95 3.73
C LEU A 42 3.80 8.28 2.24
N VAL A 43 4.62 7.55 1.49
CA VAL A 43 4.74 7.72 0.03
C VAL A 43 3.40 7.50 -0.66
N ALA A 44 2.63 6.48 -0.25
CA ALA A 44 1.28 6.25 -0.76
C ALA A 44 0.32 7.40 -0.39
N ILE A 45 0.36 7.90 0.85
CA ILE A 45 -0.45 9.06 1.26
C ILE A 45 -0.11 10.30 0.42
N VAL A 46 1.17 10.56 0.18
CA VAL A 46 1.63 11.65 -0.71
C VAL A 46 1.10 11.47 -2.13
N ALA A 47 1.10 10.24 -2.66
CA ALA A 47 0.49 9.96 -3.96
C ALA A 47 -1.02 10.29 -3.99
N GLY A 48 -1.74 10.00 -2.90
CA GLY A 48 -3.13 10.43 -2.71
C GLY A 48 -3.31 11.96 -2.73
N PHE A 49 -2.41 12.70 -2.08
CA PHE A 49 -2.41 14.18 -2.16
C PHE A 49 -2.08 14.70 -3.56
N LEU A 50 -1.20 14.04 -4.31
CA LEU A 50 -0.92 14.39 -5.70
C LEU A 50 -2.14 14.21 -6.60
N TYR A 51 -2.95 13.17 -6.37
CA TYR A 51 -4.24 13.00 -7.06
C TYR A 51 -5.20 14.18 -6.76
N ARG A 52 -5.23 14.70 -5.52
CA ARG A 52 -6.02 15.90 -5.18
C ARG A 52 -5.55 17.16 -5.89
N LYS A 53 -4.24 17.30 -6.09
CA LYS A 53 -3.63 18.43 -6.83
C LYS A 53 -3.74 18.30 -8.35
N ARG A 54 -4.43 17.28 -8.87
CA ARG A 54 -4.56 16.96 -10.31
C ARG A 54 -3.24 16.64 -11.00
N LEU A 55 -2.23 16.20 -10.25
CA LEU A 55 -0.96 15.73 -10.79
C LEU A 55 -1.03 14.23 -11.10
N ASP A 56 -2.02 13.82 -11.91
CA ASP A 56 -2.44 12.43 -12.06
C ASP A 56 -1.33 11.47 -12.50
N ARG A 57 -0.41 11.93 -13.36
CA ARG A 57 0.75 11.12 -13.81
C ARG A 57 1.73 10.86 -12.68
N ALA A 58 2.16 11.92 -11.98
CA ALA A 58 3.08 11.80 -10.85
C ALA A 58 2.46 10.98 -9.71
N ALA A 59 1.17 11.20 -9.43
CA ALA A 59 0.41 10.43 -8.46
C ALA A 59 0.38 8.94 -8.79
N SER A 60 0.08 8.59 -10.05
CA SER A 60 0.00 7.20 -10.50
C SER A 60 1.35 6.49 -10.46
N ILE A 61 2.43 7.16 -10.86
CA ILE A 61 3.79 6.59 -10.77
C ILE A 61 4.16 6.35 -9.30
N THR A 62 3.93 7.35 -8.44
CA THR A 62 4.28 7.25 -7.02
C THR A 62 3.48 6.15 -6.32
N ALA A 63 2.17 6.08 -6.58
CA ALA A 63 1.31 5.04 -6.03
C ALA A 63 1.68 3.64 -6.57
N PHE A 64 2.05 3.53 -7.85
CA PHE A 64 2.49 2.28 -8.46
C PHE A 64 3.78 1.78 -7.82
N CYS A 65 4.80 2.63 -7.67
CA CYS A 65 6.05 2.28 -7.02
C CYS A 65 5.81 1.83 -5.58
N ALA A 66 4.98 2.54 -4.81
CA ALA A 66 4.63 2.15 -3.45
C ALA A 66 3.96 0.77 -3.42
N ALA A 67 2.93 0.55 -4.24
CA ALA A 67 2.23 -0.73 -4.31
C ALA A 67 3.13 -1.89 -4.75
N ALA A 68 3.99 -1.68 -5.76
CA ALA A 68 4.90 -2.70 -6.25
C ALA A 68 5.97 -3.09 -5.21
N ILE A 69 6.51 -2.11 -4.48
CA ILE A 69 7.49 -2.34 -3.41
C ILE A 69 6.84 -3.12 -2.25
N VAL A 70 5.65 -2.70 -1.79
CA VAL A 70 4.90 -3.42 -0.74
C VAL A 70 4.58 -4.84 -1.19
N PHE A 71 4.01 -4.98 -2.38
CA PHE A 71 3.68 -6.30 -2.94
C PHE A 71 4.90 -7.20 -3.00
N GLY A 72 6.01 -6.74 -3.59
CA GLY A 72 7.24 -7.52 -3.72
C GLY A 72 7.83 -7.94 -2.37
N PHE A 73 7.84 -7.03 -1.39
CA PHE A 73 8.32 -7.32 -0.04
C PHE A 73 7.49 -8.41 0.64
N TYR A 74 6.17 -8.24 0.68
CA TYR A 74 5.28 -9.19 1.36
C TYR A 74 5.10 -10.50 0.60
N PHE A 75 5.14 -10.48 -0.73
CA PHE A 75 5.11 -11.68 -1.55
C PHE A 75 6.39 -12.52 -1.37
N ARG A 76 7.55 -11.87 -1.26
CA ARG A 76 8.81 -12.56 -0.91
C ARG A 76 8.75 -13.16 0.50
N GLU A 77 8.26 -12.41 1.49
CA GLU A 77 8.08 -12.96 2.85
C GLU A 77 7.14 -14.17 2.84
N PHE A 78 6.04 -14.10 2.08
CA PHE A 78 5.07 -15.19 1.94
C PHE A 78 5.70 -16.48 1.36
N ILE A 79 6.56 -16.36 0.34
CA ILE A 79 7.23 -17.51 -0.28
C ILE A 79 8.35 -18.07 0.61
N THR A 80 9.14 -17.19 1.22
CA THR A 80 10.38 -17.60 1.91
C THR A 80 10.16 -18.06 3.35
N GLN A 81 9.10 -17.60 4.02
CA GLN A 81 8.81 -17.93 5.42
C GLN A 81 7.31 -18.22 5.63
N PRO A 82 6.72 -19.19 4.90
CA PRO A 82 5.29 -19.48 5.00
C PRO A 82 4.87 -19.88 6.42
N GLU A 83 5.70 -20.64 7.13
CA GLU A 83 5.36 -21.16 8.47
C GLU A 83 5.36 -20.10 9.58
N LYS A 84 6.10 -18.99 9.41
CA LYS A 84 6.20 -17.93 10.43
C LYS A 84 5.35 -16.71 10.10
N ASP A 85 5.05 -16.49 8.81
CA ASP A 85 4.47 -15.23 8.33
C ASP A 85 3.37 -15.38 7.27
N ALA A 86 2.91 -16.58 6.91
CA ALA A 86 1.63 -16.75 6.18
C ALA A 86 0.42 -16.45 7.08
N THR A 87 0.52 -15.37 7.85
CA THR A 87 -0.55 -14.82 8.67
C THR A 87 -1.55 -14.11 7.76
N PHE A 88 -2.82 -14.15 8.12
CA PHE A 88 -3.91 -13.38 7.50
C PHE A 88 -3.54 -11.92 7.13
N ARG A 89 -2.68 -11.27 7.94
CA ARG A 89 -2.11 -9.94 7.68
C ARG A 89 -1.36 -9.83 6.35
N VAL A 90 -0.48 -10.77 6.02
CA VAL A 90 0.35 -10.72 4.80
C VAL A 90 -0.54 -10.89 3.56
N GLY A 91 -1.52 -11.80 3.62
CA GLY A 91 -2.52 -11.96 2.57
C GLY A 91 -3.35 -10.68 2.33
N LEU A 92 -3.77 -10.00 3.41
CA LEU A 92 -4.49 -8.72 3.34
C LEU A 92 -3.68 -7.61 2.67
N VAL A 93 -2.39 -7.51 2.96
CA VAL A 93 -1.52 -6.49 2.35
C VAL A 93 -1.30 -6.77 0.87
N ILE A 94 -1.10 -8.04 0.50
CA ILE A 94 -0.97 -8.46 -0.90
C ILE A 94 -2.26 -8.10 -1.66
N LEU A 95 -3.42 -8.46 -1.11
CA LEU A 95 -4.72 -8.15 -1.71
C LEU A 95 -4.93 -6.64 -1.85
N SER A 96 -4.58 -5.87 -0.81
CA SER A 96 -4.68 -4.41 -0.83
C SER A 96 -3.75 -3.78 -1.86
N SER A 97 -2.57 -4.35 -2.07
CA SER A 97 -1.62 -3.90 -3.11
C SER A 97 -2.17 -4.16 -4.51
N ILE A 98 -2.80 -5.32 -4.74
CA ILE A 98 -3.49 -5.62 -5.99
C ILE A 98 -4.66 -4.65 -6.21
N ALA A 99 -5.49 -4.42 -5.18
CA ALA A 99 -6.58 -3.46 -5.25
C ALA A 99 -6.09 -2.04 -5.60
N GLN A 100 -4.96 -1.62 -5.04
CA GLN A 100 -4.34 -0.34 -5.38
C GLN A 100 -3.88 -0.29 -6.85
N LEU A 101 -3.27 -1.36 -7.38
CA LEU A 101 -2.92 -1.44 -8.80
C LEU A 101 -4.17 -1.35 -9.69
N VAL A 102 -5.27 -1.98 -9.29
CA VAL A 102 -6.55 -1.86 -9.98
C VAL A 102 -7.04 -0.40 -9.96
N VAL A 103 -6.97 0.30 -8.83
CA VAL A 103 -7.32 1.74 -8.75
C VAL A 103 -6.44 2.60 -9.66
N ILE A 104 -5.18 2.22 -9.89
CA ILE A 104 -4.23 2.92 -10.76
C ILE A 104 -4.47 2.64 -12.26
N PHE A 105 -4.76 1.40 -12.64
CA PHE A 105 -4.82 1.00 -14.05
C PHE A 105 -6.22 0.94 -14.64
N LEU A 106 -7.26 0.76 -13.82
CA LEU A 106 -8.60 0.54 -14.35
C LEU A 106 -9.16 1.86 -14.90
N PRO A 107 -9.51 1.91 -16.20
CA PRO A 107 -10.02 3.12 -16.83
C PRO A 107 -11.34 3.51 -16.17
N GLN A 108 -11.35 4.68 -15.53
CA GLN A 108 -12.55 5.23 -14.94
C GLN A 108 -13.47 5.67 -16.08
N LYS A 109 -14.66 5.05 -16.20
CA LYS A 109 -15.75 5.61 -17.02
C LYS A 109 -15.94 7.06 -16.57
N ARG A 110 -15.60 8.03 -17.42
CA ARG A 110 -16.11 9.39 -17.24
C ARG A 110 -17.62 9.26 -17.42
N VAL A 111 -18.35 9.32 -16.33
CA VAL A 111 -19.76 9.72 -16.40
C VAL A 111 -19.68 11.20 -16.75
N SER A 112 -19.63 11.46 -18.05
CA SER A 112 -19.85 12.79 -18.62
C SER A 112 -21.30 13.14 -18.29
N ALA A 113 -21.49 13.99 -17.29
CA ALA A 113 -22.73 14.72 -17.11
C ALA A 113 -22.80 15.83 -18.17
#